data_AF-A0A1J0RCU7-F1
#
_entry.id   AF-A0A1J0RCU7-F1
#
_cell.length_a   1.000
_cell.length_b   1.000
_cell.length_c   1.000
_cell.angle_alpha   90.00
_cell.angle_beta   90.00
_cell.angle_gamma   90.00
#
_symmetry.space_group_name_H-M   'P 1'
#
loop_
_entity.id
_entity.type
_entity.pdbx_description
1 polymer ?
#
loop_
_entity_poly.entity_id
_entity_poly.type
_entity_poly.pdbx_seq_one_letter_code
_entity_poly.pdbx_strand_id
1 'polypeptide(L)'
;MGDFFCLCNAAVASQKVCTDAYAGADWGGSVTATNLEWTALKRTCLATEAEQATPELIQEFLAAFTATLTQKSSSGELYVRLGKSDDHTCTEVSDKVCVDYNEHFKKNSGKGIQAIAWFKKLQEAATALRRMYSAAQLAEAYATQLFAYKANADAAYEAAIAGKLVRAAAAANQASKDKTTVSPAAGSNCAQYRANKTCTENDCKWDSTKETTGNYCKPKDGEGQTNTAVGTGEAPNAEGKKCSEKKTGSDCKDGCK
;
A
#
# COMPACT_ATOMS: atom_id res chain seq x y z
N MET A 1 30.50 -5.09 -1.76
CA MET A 1 31.95 -5.02 -1.54
C MET A 1 32.66 -4.62 -2.83
N GLY A 2 32.47 -5.35 -3.93
CA GLY A 2 33.03 -4.97 -5.25
C GLY A 2 32.71 -3.54 -5.70
N ASP A 3 31.45 -3.10 -5.58
CA ASP A 3 31.04 -1.75 -6.00
C ASP A 3 31.77 -0.63 -5.26
N PHE A 4 31.80 -0.70 -3.92
CA PHE A 4 32.55 0.24 -3.08
C PHE A 4 34.01 0.32 -3.49
N PHE A 5 34.55 -0.82 -3.83
CA PHE A 5 35.89 -0.89 -4.30
C PHE A 5 36.04 -0.11 -5.61
N CYS A 6 35.29 -0.47 -6.65
CA CYS A 6 35.31 0.22 -7.95
C CYS A 6 34.97 1.72 -7.88
N LEU A 7 34.32 2.20 -6.81
CA LEU A 7 33.99 3.61 -6.60
C LEU A 7 35.08 4.41 -5.91
N CYS A 8 35.93 3.77 -5.11
CA CYS A 8 36.77 4.47 -4.14
C CYS A 8 38.27 4.37 -4.40
N ASN A 9 38.69 3.67 -5.44
CA ASN A 9 40.10 3.42 -5.71
C ASN A 9 40.39 3.67 -7.19
N ALA A 10 41.60 4.11 -7.45
CA ALA A 10 42.09 4.49 -8.77
C ALA A 10 43.46 3.84 -9.01
N ALA A 11 44.11 4.18 -10.11
CA ALA A 11 45.43 3.71 -10.48
C ALA A 11 46.52 4.12 -9.48
N VAL A 12 46.24 5.11 -8.64
CA VAL A 12 47.19 5.60 -7.65
C VAL A 12 46.47 5.72 -6.31
N ALA A 13 46.97 5.03 -5.29
CA ALA A 13 46.34 4.99 -3.97
C ALA A 13 45.99 6.41 -3.47
N SER A 14 46.92 7.36 -3.55
CA SER A 14 46.79 8.72 -2.98
C SER A 14 45.68 9.61 -3.56
N GLN A 15 44.89 9.16 -4.54
CA GLN A 15 43.89 9.98 -5.24
C GLN A 15 42.58 10.21 -4.45
N LYS A 16 42.43 9.64 -3.24
CA LYS A 16 41.35 9.97 -2.26
C LYS A 16 39.95 10.11 -2.88
N VAL A 17 39.55 9.15 -3.72
CA VAL A 17 38.40 9.30 -4.64
C VAL A 17 37.06 9.45 -3.91
N CYS A 18 36.83 8.64 -2.86
CA CYS A 18 35.57 8.67 -2.12
C CYS A 18 35.56 9.67 -0.95
N THR A 19 36.71 9.86 -0.29
CA THR A 19 36.82 10.71 0.90
C THR A 19 38.29 10.95 1.25
N ASP A 20 38.57 12.10 1.87
CA ASP A 20 39.89 12.44 2.39
C ASP A 20 40.42 11.46 3.46
N ALA A 21 39.52 10.75 4.15
CA ALA A 21 39.85 9.81 5.21
C ALA A 21 40.26 8.42 4.68
N TYR A 22 40.07 8.16 3.38
CA TYR A 22 40.41 6.90 2.74
C TYR A 22 41.54 7.14 1.75
N ALA A 23 42.72 6.60 2.08
CA ALA A 23 43.93 6.77 1.28
C ALA A 23 43.96 5.95 -0.02
N GLY A 24 42.91 5.21 -0.36
CA GLY A 24 42.85 4.38 -1.55
C GLY A 24 43.81 3.18 -1.54
N ALA A 25 43.65 2.30 -2.51
CA ALA A 25 44.58 1.26 -2.91
C ALA A 25 44.91 1.44 -4.39
N ASP A 26 46.12 1.09 -4.79
CA ASP A 26 46.55 1.10 -6.20
C ASP A 26 46.02 -0.16 -6.89
N TRP A 27 45.15 0.04 -7.88
CA TRP A 27 44.58 -1.04 -8.68
C TRP A 27 44.92 -0.95 -10.16
N GLY A 28 46.15 -0.55 -10.49
CA GLY A 28 46.69 -0.67 -11.84
C GLY A 28 46.58 -2.11 -12.39
N GLY A 29 45.46 -2.42 -13.04
CA GLY A 29 45.20 -3.66 -13.78
C GLY A 29 44.29 -4.71 -13.11
N SER A 30 44.15 -4.72 -11.77
CA SER A 30 43.20 -5.64 -11.10
C SER A 30 42.79 -5.19 -9.69
N VAL A 31 41.52 -5.38 -9.36
CA VAL A 31 40.96 -5.09 -8.03
C VAL A 31 41.12 -6.31 -7.14
N THR A 32 42.03 -6.27 -6.18
CA THR A 32 42.12 -7.31 -5.13
C THR A 32 41.42 -6.81 -3.88
N ALA A 33 40.25 -7.36 -3.60
CA ALA A 33 39.46 -7.02 -2.42
C ALA A 33 40.06 -7.65 -1.15
N THR A 34 40.85 -6.91 -0.37
CA THR A 34 41.35 -7.42 0.92
C THR A 34 40.47 -7.01 2.10
N ASN A 35 40.50 -7.83 3.17
CA ASN A 35 39.83 -7.48 4.44
C ASN A 35 40.39 -6.20 5.08
N LEU A 36 41.68 -5.92 4.86
CA LEU A 36 42.34 -4.73 5.39
C LEU A 36 41.78 -3.47 4.76
N GLU A 37 41.74 -3.41 3.42
CA GLU A 37 41.20 -2.27 2.68
C GLU A 37 39.71 -2.08 2.95
N TRP A 38 38.95 -3.19 3.02
CA TRP A 38 37.54 -3.13 3.39
C TRP A 38 37.33 -2.54 4.78
N THR A 39 38.16 -2.92 5.75
CA THR A 39 38.08 -2.39 7.11
C THR A 39 38.46 -0.91 7.14
N ALA A 40 39.49 -0.51 6.39
CA ALA A 40 39.88 0.88 6.27
C ALA A 40 38.78 1.73 5.63
N LEU A 41 38.16 1.26 4.54
CA LEU A 41 37.08 1.95 3.85
C LEU A 41 35.81 2.03 4.71
N LYS A 42 35.39 0.93 5.34
CA LYS A 42 34.22 0.94 6.24
C LYS A 42 34.34 1.96 7.36
N ARG A 43 35.55 2.15 7.90
CA ARG A 43 35.80 3.11 8.99
C ARG A 43 35.58 4.57 8.57
N THR A 44 35.54 4.87 7.27
CA THR A 44 35.21 6.21 6.80
C THR A 44 33.71 6.45 6.68
N CYS A 45 32.89 5.40 6.75
CA CYS A 45 31.45 5.56 6.85
C CYS A 45 31.10 6.14 8.22
N LEU A 46 30.16 7.09 8.26
CA LEU A 46 29.65 7.62 9.52
C LEU A 46 29.02 6.49 10.33
N ALA A 47 29.17 6.55 11.65
CA ALA A 47 28.44 5.67 12.54
C ALA A 47 26.94 5.99 12.39
N THR A 48 26.20 5.08 11.78
CA THR A 48 24.74 5.08 11.89
C THR A 48 24.38 4.45 13.22
N GLU A 49 23.43 5.04 13.95
CA GLU A 49 22.77 4.32 15.04
C GLU A 49 22.30 2.98 14.48
N ALA A 50 22.52 1.91 15.23
CA ALA A 50 22.18 0.56 14.79
C ALA A 50 20.66 0.40 14.77
N GLU A 51 20.02 0.95 13.75
CA GLU A 51 18.61 0.77 13.49
C GLU A 51 18.43 -0.61 12.87
N GLN A 52 17.47 -1.38 13.39
CA GLN A 52 17.15 -2.67 12.80
C GLN A 52 16.74 -2.46 11.35
N ALA A 53 17.26 -3.27 10.43
CA ALA A 53 16.88 -3.17 9.03
C ALA A 53 15.36 -3.40 8.88
N THR A 54 14.64 -2.36 8.45
CA THR A 54 13.21 -2.44 8.13
C THR A 54 13.02 -2.61 6.61
N PRO A 55 11.88 -3.16 6.15
CA PRO A 55 11.55 -3.17 4.73
C PRO A 55 11.59 -1.78 4.08
N GLU A 56 11.18 -0.75 4.83
CA GLU A 56 11.09 0.64 4.37
C GLU A 56 12.49 1.21 4.16
N LEU A 57 13.40 1.07 5.14
CA LEU A 57 14.79 1.51 5.01
C LEU A 57 15.50 0.83 3.84
N ILE A 58 15.28 -0.48 3.64
CA ILE A 58 15.87 -1.20 2.51
C ILE A 58 15.33 -0.65 1.18
N GLN A 59 14.03 -0.36 1.09
CA GLN A 59 13.45 0.19 -0.13
C GLN A 59 13.91 1.60 -0.43
N GLU A 60 14.01 2.45 0.58
CA GLU A 60 14.55 3.81 0.45
C GLU A 60 15.99 3.76 -0.05
N PHE A 61 16.82 2.86 0.50
CA PHE A 61 18.18 2.65 0.02
C PHE A 61 18.21 2.21 -1.45
N LEU A 62 17.40 1.22 -1.84
CA LEU A 62 17.34 0.75 -3.23
C LEU A 62 16.84 1.83 -4.19
N ALA A 63 15.89 2.65 -3.77
CA ALA A 63 15.39 3.79 -4.53
C ALA A 63 16.46 4.89 -4.69
N ALA A 64 17.14 5.25 -3.61
CA ALA A 64 18.23 6.22 -3.62
C ALA A 64 19.39 5.75 -4.51
N PHE A 65 19.78 4.48 -4.41
CA PHE A 65 20.74 3.87 -5.31
C PHE A 65 20.32 4.01 -6.77
N THR A 66 19.08 3.61 -7.09
CA THR A 66 18.53 3.70 -8.45
C THR A 66 18.56 5.13 -8.99
N ALA A 67 18.20 6.11 -8.17
CA ALA A 67 18.20 7.53 -8.53
C ALA A 67 19.61 8.10 -8.73
N THR A 68 20.62 7.51 -8.07
CA THR A 68 22.02 7.93 -8.19
C THR A 68 22.69 7.34 -9.45
N LEU A 69 22.10 6.31 -10.07
CA LEU A 69 22.62 5.74 -11.30
C LEU A 69 22.58 6.76 -12.43
N THR A 70 23.73 6.99 -13.05
CA THR A 70 23.80 7.77 -14.29
C THR A 70 23.40 6.87 -15.45
N GLN A 71 22.39 7.32 -16.20
CA GLN A 71 21.89 6.64 -17.38
C GLN A 71 22.05 7.54 -18.60
N LYS A 72 22.71 7.03 -19.65
CA LYS A 72 22.88 7.80 -20.88
C LYS A 72 22.87 6.87 -22.09
N SER A 73 22.05 7.19 -23.07
CA SER A 73 21.91 6.40 -24.28
C SER A 73 22.95 6.82 -25.31
N SER A 74 23.60 5.84 -25.95
CA SER A 74 24.53 6.07 -27.06
C SER A 74 24.49 4.89 -28.01
N SER A 75 24.48 5.15 -29.33
CA SER A 75 24.48 4.12 -30.37
C SER A 75 23.39 3.04 -30.23
N GLY A 76 22.23 3.38 -29.65
CA GLY A 76 21.12 2.44 -29.44
C GLY A 76 21.23 1.56 -28.18
N GLU A 77 22.29 1.72 -27.40
CA GLU A 77 22.52 1.05 -26.12
C GLU A 77 22.30 2.01 -24.95
N LEU A 78 21.91 1.46 -23.80
CA LEU A 78 21.79 2.20 -22.55
C LEU A 78 23.01 1.95 -21.68
N TYR A 79 23.76 3.01 -21.41
CA TYR A 79 24.90 2.96 -20.49
C TYR A 79 24.42 3.34 -19.09
N VAL A 80 24.66 2.46 -18.12
CA VAL A 80 24.26 2.62 -16.72
C VAL A 80 25.48 2.45 -15.82
N ARG A 81 25.76 3.48 -15.02
CA ARG A 81 26.90 3.46 -14.09
C ARG A 81 26.56 4.12 -12.77
N LEU A 82 27.37 3.83 -11.76
CA LEU A 82 27.45 4.60 -10.52
C LEU A 82 28.85 5.21 -10.40
N GLY A 83 28.98 6.50 -10.13
CA GLY A 83 30.27 7.17 -9.97
C GLY A 83 30.65 8.08 -11.14
N LYS A 84 31.93 8.48 -11.17
CA LYS A 84 32.43 9.53 -12.07
C LYS A 84 32.94 8.93 -13.38
N SER A 85 32.51 9.51 -14.50
CA SER A 85 33.00 9.21 -15.85
C SER A 85 32.33 10.16 -16.85
N ASP A 86 33.07 10.71 -17.82
CA ASP A 86 32.48 11.62 -18.83
C ASP A 86 32.11 10.90 -20.14
N ASP A 87 32.65 9.70 -20.37
CA ASP A 87 32.56 8.96 -21.63
C ASP A 87 32.01 7.53 -21.48
N HIS A 88 31.34 7.25 -20.36
CA HIS A 88 30.71 5.94 -20.09
C HIS A 88 31.66 4.81 -19.76
N THR A 89 32.98 5.06 -19.76
CA THR A 89 33.96 4.06 -19.36
C THR A 89 34.23 4.13 -17.86
N CYS A 90 34.34 2.97 -17.22
CA CYS A 90 34.86 2.83 -15.87
C CYS A 90 36.28 2.28 -15.95
N THR A 91 37.25 3.09 -15.55
CA THR A 91 38.67 2.75 -15.60
C THR A 91 39.35 3.14 -14.29
N GLU A 92 40.63 2.81 -14.19
CA GLU A 92 41.49 3.16 -13.06
C GLU A 92 41.85 4.66 -13.01
N VAL A 93 41.49 5.47 -13.99
CA VAL A 93 41.80 6.91 -14.00
C VAL A 93 40.86 7.65 -13.02
N SER A 94 41.39 8.59 -12.23
CA SER A 94 40.66 9.26 -11.14
C SER A 94 39.36 9.98 -11.55
N ASP A 95 39.20 10.36 -12.81
CA ASP A 95 37.98 10.97 -13.36
C ASP A 95 36.99 9.95 -13.97
N LYS A 96 37.34 8.67 -13.93
CA LYS A 96 36.60 7.53 -14.51
C LYS A 96 36.36 6.39 -13.51
N VAL A 97 36.45 6.69 -12.23
CA VAL A 97 36.21 5.71 -11.16
C VAL A 97 34.70 5.52 -10.98
N CYS A 98 34.21 4.38 -11.47
CA CYS A 98 32.79 4.03 -11.43
C CYS A 98 32.54 2.52 -11.43
N VAL A 99 31.30 2.14 -11.15
CA VAL A 99 30.78 0.78 -11.38
C VAL A 99 30.00 0.78 -12.69
N ASP A 100 30.38 -0.12 -13.61
CA ASP A 100 29.68 -0.37 -14.87
C ASP A 100 28.58 -1.43 -14.66
N TYR A 101 27.34 -1.08 -14.99
CA TYR A 101 26.19 -1.99 -14.97
C TYR A 101 25.60 -2.26 -16.37
N ASN A 102 26.24 -1.82 -17.45
CA ASN A 102 25.74 -1.87 -18.83
C ASN A 102 25.22 -3.26 -19.21
N GLU A 103 25.95 -4.32 -18.85
CA GLU A 103 25.58 -5.71 -19.11
C GLU A 103 24.18 -6.09 -18.61
N HIS A 104 23.70 -5.45 -17.54
CA HIS A 104 22.39 -5.70 -16.95
C HIS A 104 21.25 -4.96 -17.66
N PHE A 105 21.58 -3.90 -18.39
CA PHE A 105 20.63 -3.01 -19.07
C PHE A 105 20.68 -3.13 -20.60
N LYS A 106 21.45 -4.09 -21.13
CA LYS A 106 21.44 -4.44 -22.56
C LYS A 106 20.02 -4.62 -23.07
N LYS A 107 19.81 -4.15 -24.30
CA LYS A 107 18.53 -4.27 -25.00
C LYS A 107 18.03 -5.71 -24.99
N ASN A 108 16.73 -5.90 -24.74
CA ASN A 108 16.07 -7.21 -24.67
C ASN A 108 16.55 -8.14 -23.54
N SER A 109 17.36 -7.67 -22.59
CA SER A 109 17.76 -8.48 -21.43
C SER A 109 16.57 -8.83 -20.53
N GLY A 110 15.57 -7.93 -20.43
CA GLY A 110 14.40 -8.08 -19.58
C GLY A 110 14.68 -8.05 -18.07
N LYS A 111 15.95 -7.86 -17.66
CA LYS A 111 16.36 -7.95 -16.25
C LYS A 111 16.62 -6.57 -15.62
N GLY A 112 17.28 -5.66 -16.33
CA GLY A 112 17.58 -4.32 -15.83
C GLY A 112 18.22 -4.35 -14.44
N ILE A 113 17.77 -3.47 -13.55
CA ILE A 113 18.31 -3.34 -12.19
C ILE A 113 18.20 -4.62 -11.34
N GLN A 114 17.22 -5.49 -11.64
CA GLN A 114 17.03 -6.76 -10.94
C GLN A 114 18.08 -7.81 -11.29
N ALA A 115 18.89 -7.57 -12.32
CA ALA A 115 20.05 -8.42 -12.62
C ALA A 115 21.20 -8.22 -11.63
N ILE A 116 21.25 -7.08 -10.93
CA ILE A 116 22.28 -6.80 -9.94
C ILE A 116 22.02 -7.68 -8.72
N ALA A 117 22.92 -8.64 -8.46
CA ALA A 117 22.68 -9.70 -7.50
C ALA A 117 22.41 -9.19 -6.07
N TRP A 118 23.19 -8.20 -5.60
CA TRP A 118 23.00 -7.63 -4.26
C TRP A 118 21.70 -6.81 -4.17
N PHE A 119 21.30 -6.13 -5.25
CA PHE A 119 20.06 -5.36 -5.31
C PHE A 119 18.86 -6.29 -5.14
N LYS A 120 18.83 -7.36 -5.93
CA LYS A 120 17.81 -8.40 -5.85
C LYS A 120 17.72 -9.01 -4.45
N LYS A 121 18.87 -9.32 -3.83
CA LYS A 121 18.92 -9.89 -2.48
C LYS A 121 18.35 -8.97 -1.41
N LEU A 122 18.63 -7.67 -1.49
CA LEU A 122 18.03 -6.69 -0.59
C LEU A 122 16.51 -6.57 -0.81
N GLN A 123 16.05 -6.60 -2.06
CA GLN A 123 14.61 -6.59 -2.34
C GLN A 123 13.89 -7.85 -1.82
N GLU A 124 14.52 -9.02 -1.96
CA GLU A 124 14.05 -10.29 -1.38
C GLU A 124 13.98 -10.19 0.16
N ALA A 125 15.00 -9.60 0.80
CA ALA A 125 15.03 -9.38 2.24
C ALA A 125 13.91 -8.44 2.72
N ALA A 126 13.68 -7.31 2.05
CA ALA A 126 12.56 -6.42 2.35
C ALA A 126 11.20 -7.13 2.23
N THR A 127 11.06 -7.99 1.21
CA THR A 127 9.84 -8.80 1.03
C THR A 127 9.66 -9.82 2.15
N ALA A 128 10.74 -10.48 2.58
CA ALA A 128 10.72 -11.43 3.69
C ALA A 128 10.34 -10.75 5.01
N LEU A 129 10.94 -9.59 5.30
CA LEU A 129 10.61 -8.80 6.50
C LEU A 129 9.13 -8.38 6.53
N ARG A 130 8.55 -7.95 5.40
CA ARG A 130 7.11 -7.66 5.32
C ARG A 130 6.22 -8.86 5.61
N ARG A 131 6.59 -10.02 5.08
CA ARG A 131 5.86 -11.27 5.36
C ARG A 131 5.92 -11.62 6.84
N MET A 132 7.08 -11.45 7.47
CA MET A 132 7.24 -11.67 8.91
C MET A 132 6.36 -10.72 9.72
N TYR A 133 6.36 -9.42 9.42
CA TYR A 133 5.52 -8.45 10.15
C TYR A 133 4.03 -8.71 9.94
N SER A 134 3.60 -9.03 8.72
CA SER A 134 2.21 -9.40 8.45
C SER A 134 1.78 -10.66 9.19
N ALA A 135 2.65 -11.69 9.25
CA ALA A 135 2.38 -12.91 9.99
C ALA A 135 2.30 -12.65 11.51
N ALA A 136 3.15 -11.78 12.07
CA ALA A 136 3.10 -11.41 13.48
C ALA A 136 1.79 -10.69 13.83
N GLN A 137 1.37 -9.72 13.01
CA GLN A 137 0.10 -9.00 13.18
C GLN A 137 -1.11 -9.95 13.10
N LEU A 138 -1.07 -10.89 12.16
CA LEU A 138 -2.13 -11.91 12.04
C LEU A 138 -2.17 -12.84 13.25
N ALA A 139 -1.00 -13.25 13.77
CA ALA A 139 -0.91 -14.08 14.98
C ALA A 139 -1.47 -13.35 16.22
N GLU A 140 -1.19 -12.05 16.37
CA GLU A 140 -1.73 -11.22 17.45
C GLU A 140 -3.26 -11.07 17.36
N ALA A 141 -3.78 -10.86 16.14
CA ALA A 141 -5.22 -10.81 15.89
C ALA A 141 -5.91 -12.14 16.25
N TYR A 142 -5.31 -13.28 15.89
CA TYR A 142 -5.83 -14.59 16.27
C TYR A 142 -5.74 -14.87 17.77
N ALA A 143 -4.64 -14.48 18.42
CA ALA A 143 -4.51 -14.60 19.87
C ALA A 143 -5.62 -13.81 20.58
N THR A 144 -5.89 -12.59 20.13
CA THR A 144 -6.97 -11.74 20.67
C THR A 144 -8.33 -12.40 20.49
N GLN A 145 -8.63 -12.96 19.31
CA GLN A 145 -9.87 -13.69 19.08
C GLN A 145 -9.99 -14.94 19.97
N LEU A 146 -8.91 -15.70 20.12
CA LEU A 146 -8.89 -16.88 21.00
C LEU A 146 -9.14 -16.49 22.46
N PHE A 147 -8.56 -15.39 22.95
CA PHE A 147 -8.84 -14.87 24.28
C PHE A 147 -10.31 -14.45 24.44
N ALA A 148 -10.89 -13.78 23.44
CA ALA A 148 -12.30 -13.43 23.46
C ALA A 148 -13.22 -14.67 23.49
N TYR A 149 -12.92 -15.69 22.69
CA TYR A 149 -13.66 -16.95 22.70
C TYR A 149 -13.55 -17.67 24.05
N LYS A 150 -12.35 -17.70 24.63
CA LYS A 150 -12.14 -18.27 25.96
C LYS A 150 -12.95 -17.52 27.02
N ALA A 151 -12.90 -16.19 27.02
CA ALA A 151 -13.66 -15.38 27.98
C ALA A 151 -15.18 -15.60 27.86
N ASN A 152 -15.70 -15.72 26.63
CA ASN A 152 -17.11 -16.02 26.39
C ASN A 152 -17.49 -17.44 26.86
N ALA A 153 -16.64 -18.43 26.63
CA ALA A 153 -16.86 -19.80 27.09
C ALA A 153 -16.84 -19.89 28.62
N ASP A 154 -15.87 -19.24 29.26
CA ASP A 154 -15.77 -19.17 30.72
C ASP A 154 -17.01 -18.46 31.31
N ALA A 155 -17.45 -17.34 30.72
CA ALA A 155 -18.67 -16.64 31.16
C ALA A 155 -19.95 -17.48 31.00
N ALA A 156 -20.07 -18.24 29.91
CA ALA A 156 -21.20 -19.15 29.70
C ALA A 156 -21.22 -20.30 30.71
N TYR A 157 -20.04 -20.84 31.04
CA TYR A 157 -19.87 -21.88 32.04
C TYR A 157 -20.22 -21.37 33.45
N GLU A 158 -19.74 -20.19 33.83
CA GLU A 158 -20.09 -19.55 35.10
C GLU A 158 -21.60 -19.26 35.19
N ALA A 159 -22.21 -18.78 34.11
CA ALA A 159 -23.65 -18.59 34.04
C ALA A 159 -24.41 -19.93 34.18
N ALA A 160 -23.85 -21.04 33.68
CA ALA A 160 -24.42 -22.37 33.84
C ALA A 160 -24.42 -22.84 35.30
N ILE A 161 -23.27 -22.77 35.96
CA ILE A 161 -23.13 -23.15 37.36
C ILE A 161 -24.02 -22.29 38.25
N ALA A 162 -24.12 -20.99 37.96
CA ALA A 162 -24.98 -20.08 38.70
C ALA A 162 -26.50 -20.31 38.46
N GLY A 163 -26.89 -21.31 37.65
CA GLY A 163 -28.30 -21.54 37.26
C GLY A 163 -28.88 -20.40 36.41
N LYS A 164 -28.01 -19.57 35.83
CA LYS A 164 -28.34 -18.37 35.04
C LYS A 164 -28.19 -18.60 33.53
N LEU A 165 -27.94 -19.82 33.07
CA LEU A 165 -27.86 -20.17 31.64
C LEU A 165 -29.06 -19.62 30.84
N VAL A 166 -30.28 -19.70 31.40
CA VAL A 166 -31.50 -19.16 30.78
C VAL A 166 -31.52 -17.63 30.78
N ARG A 167 -30.89 -16.96 31.75
CA ARG A 167 -30.72 -15.50 31.77
C ARG A 167 -29.59 -15.03 30.86
N ALA A 168 -28.54 -15.83 30.62
CA ALA A 168 -27.50 -15.52 29.65
C ALA A 168 -27.94 -15.82 28.21
N ALA A 169 -28.76 -16.86 27.97
CA ALA A 169 -29.37 -17.10 26.66
C ALA A 169 -30.52 -16.10 26.36
N ALA A 170 -31.30 -15.68 27.37
CA ALA A 170 -32.27 -14.61 27.21
C ALA A 170 -31.60 -13.23 27.08
N ALA A 171 -30.47 -12.98 27.75
CA ALA A 171 -29.67 -11.78 27.57
C ALA A 171 -28.82 -11.80 26.28
N ALA A 172 -28.41 -12.96 25.76
CA ALA A 172 -27.79 -13.09 24.44
C ALA A 172 -28.83 -12.98 23.32
N ASN A 173 -30.08 -13.41 23.56
CA ASN A 173 -31.22 -13.13 22.71
C ASN A 173 -31.82 -11.72 22.93
N GLN A 174 -31.45 -10.99 23.99
CA GLN A 174 -31.80 -9.58 24.19
C GLN A 174 -30.68 -8.64 23.72
N ALA A 175 -29.41 -9.01 23.85
CA ALA A 175 -28.27 -8.36 23.20
C ALA A 175 -28.23 -8.66 21.69
N SER A 176 -28.82 -9.78 21.24
CA SER A 176 -29.19 -9.99 19.83
C SER A 176 -30.56 -9.42 19.47
N LYS A 177 -31.30 -8.80 20.40
CA LYS A 177 -32.41 -7.89 20.08
C LYS A 177 -31.99 -6.42 20.05
N ASP A 178 -30.81 -6.09 20.57
CA ASP A 178 -30.07 -4.87 20.19
C ASP A 178 -29.21 -5.06 18.93
N LYS A 179 -29.23 -6.25 18.33
CA LYS A 179 -29.08 -6.35 16.89
C LYS A 179 -30.48 -6.32 16.32
N THR A 180 -30.96 -5.10 16.07
CA THR A 180 -32.18 -4.80 15.33
C THR A 180 -32.45 -5.89 14.30
N THR A 181 -33.52 -6.65 14.54
CA THR A 181 -34.34 -7.21 13.48
C THR A 181 -34.65 -6.09 12.51
N VAL A 182 -33.82 -5.91 11.49
CA VAL A 182 -34.27 -5.28 10.26
C VAL A 182 -34.99 -6.38 9.50
N SER A 183 -36.25 -6.59 9.89
CA SER A 183 -37.27 -6.96 8.92
C SER A 183 -37.23 -5.91 7.79
N PRO A 184 -37.50 -6.32 6.54
CA PRO A 184 -37.05 -5.64 5.35
C PRO A 184 -37.68 -4.26 5.15
N ALA A 185 -36.89 -3.37 4.53
CA ALA A 185 -37.24 -2.09 3.92
C ALA A 185 -37.58 -0.91 4.86
N ALA A 186 -36.57 -0.08 5.13
CA ALA A 186 -36.71 1.39 5.05
C ALA A 186 -35.31 2.06 5.05
N GLY A 187 -34.83 2.45 3.86
CA GLY A 187 -33.83 3.52 3.68
C GLY A 187 -32.34 3.15 3.78
N SER A 188 -31.86 2.16 3.02
CA SER A 188 -30.42 1.92 2.86
C SER A 188 -29.73 3.16 2.23
N ASN A 189 -28.82 3.80 2.97
CA ASN A 189 -27.94 4.86 2.44
C ASN A 189 -26.91 4.26 1.47
N CYS A 190 -27.37 3.82 0.30
CA CYS A 190 -26.55 3.19 -0.73
C CYS A 190 -25.42 4.10 -1.21
N ALA A 191 -25.57 5.42 -1.08
CA ALA A 191 -24.59 6.40 -1.48
C ALA A 191 -23.28 6.32 -0.66
N GLN A 192 -23.22 5.57 0.44
CA GLN A 192 -21.98 5.37 1.19
C GLN A 192 -21.02 4.37 0.52
N TYR A 193 -21.53 3.48 -0.34
CA TYR A 193 -20.71 2.45 -0.98
C TYR A 193 -20.07 2.97 -2.26
N ARG A 194 -18.73 3.01 -2.26
CA ARG A 194 -17.91 3.53 -3.36
C ARG A 194 -17.39 2.45 -4.31
N ALA A 195 -17.69 1.17 -4.06
CA ALA A 195 -17.29 0.06 -4.92
C ALA A 195 -18.49 -0.81 -5.32
N ASN A 196 -18.49 -1.30 -6.56
CA ASN A 196 -19.55 -2.13 -7.13
C ASN A 196 -19.85 -3.36 -6.28
N LYS A 197 -18.79 -4.06 -5.82
CA LYS A 197 -18.91 -5.26 -4.97
C LYS A 197 -19.64 -4.96 -3.66
N THR A 198 -19.17 -3.95 -2.91
CA THR A 198 -19.82 -3.55 -1.65
C THR A 198 -21.24 -3.01 -1.86
N CYS A 199 -21.52 -2.38 -3.00
CA CYS A 199 -22.86 -1.88 -3.33
C CYS A 199 -23.86 -3.02 -3.56
N THR A 200 -23.49 -4.00 -4.37
CA THR A 200 -24.35 -5.15 -4.71
C THR A 200 -24.55 -6.11 -3.54
N GLU A 201 -23.53 -6.27 -2.69
CA GLU A 201 -23.61 -7.06 -1.44
C GLU A 201 -24.55 -6.44 -0.39
N ASN A 202 -24.84 -5.14 -0.47
CA ASN A 202 -25.69 -4.41 0.48
C ASN A 202 -27.05 -4.04 -0.11
N ASP A 203 -27.56 -4.85 -1.04
CA ASP A 203 -28.90 -4.71 -1.64
C ASP A 203 -29.16 -3.38 -2.39
N CYS A 204 -28.09 -2.74 -2.86
CA CYS A 204 -28.16 -1.52 -3.67
C CYS A 204 -27.89 -1.82 -5.16
N LYS A 205 -28.27 -0.90 -6.04
CA LYS A 205 -28.01 -0.94 -7.50
C LYS A 205 -26.79 -0.08 -7.85
N TRP A 206 -25.87 -0.65 -8.61
CA TRP A 206 -24.75 0.10 -9.19
C TRP A 206 -25.13 0.61 -10.59
N ASP A 207 -25.02 1.92 -10.81
CA ASP A 207 -25.51 2.65 -12.00
C ASP A 207 -24.40 2.99 -13.02
N SER A 208 -23.28 2.26 -12.97
CA SER A 208 -22.19 2.39 -13.96
C SER A 208 -21.86 1.06 -14.61
N THR A 209 -21.70 1.07 -15.93
CA THR A 209 -21.32 -0.10 -16.74
C THR A 209 -19.83 -0.15 -17.05
N LYS A 210 -19.08 0.92 -16.75
CA LYS A 210 -17.64 1.04 -17.04
C LYS A 210 -16.80 1.15 -15.77
N GLU A 211 -17.33 1.82 -14.76
CA GLU A 211 -16.60 2.12 -13.52
C GLU A 211 -16.95 1.09 -12.44
N THR A 212 -15.93 0.53 -11.80
CA THR A 212 -16.08 -0.40 -10.65
C THR A 212 -16.01 0.30 -9.30
N THR A 213 -15.62 1.58 -9.31
CA THR A 213 -15.53 2.46 -8.14
C THR A 213 -16.12 3.85 -8.41
N GLY A 214 -16.56 4.57 -7.39
CA GLY A 214 -17.12 5.92 -7.50
C GLY A 214 -18.53 6.07 -6.91
N ASN A 215 -19.23 7.14 -7.30
CA ASN A 215 -20.52 7.53 -6.72
C ASN A 215 -21.70 6.94 -7.51
N TYR A 216 -21.66 5.64 -7.79
CA TYR A 216 -22.64 4.97 -8.66
C TYR A 216 -23.60 4.05 -7.92
N CYS A 217 -23.50 3.94 -6.59
CA CYS A 217 -24.39 3.10 -5.80
C CYS A 217 -25.67 3.83 -5.38
N LYS A 218 -26.83 3.31 -5.78
CA LYS A 218 -28.16 3.86 -5.54
C LYS A 218 -29.09 2.81 -4.92
N PRO A 219 -30.14 3.21 -4.18
CA PRO A 219 -31.17 2.28 -3.75
C PRO A 219 -31.80 1.53 -4.93
N LYS A 220 -32.22 0.28 -4.70
CA LYS A 220 -33.10 -0.42 -5.65
C LYS A 220 -34.48 0.25 -5.56
N ASP A 221 -35.09 0.57 -6.69
CA ASP A 221 -36.47 1.04 -6.71
C ASP A 221 -37.37 -0.11 -6.23
N GLY A 222 -37.98 0.05 -5.05
CA GLY A 222 -38.92 -0.90 -4.50
C GLY A 222 -40.33 -0.66 -5.06
N GLU A 223 -40.95 -1.70 -5.63
CA GLU A 223 -42.39 -1.79 -5.73
C GLU A 223 -42.99 -1.77 -4.32
N GLY A 224 -43.75 -0.72 -3.98
CA GLY A 224 -44.59 -0.66 -2.78
C GLY A 224 -44.00 0.07 -1.57
N GLN A 225 -44.16 1.39 -1.51
CA GLN A 225 -44.34 2.11 -0.25
C GLN A 225 -45.42 3.20 -0.42
N THR A 226 -46.64 2.84 -0.03
CA THR A 226 -47.75 3.75 0.25
C THR A 226 -47.54 4.40 1.63
N ASN A 227 -47.56 5.74 1.64
CA ASN A 227 -47.96 6.70 2.68
C ASN A 227 -47.83 6.33 4.17
N THR A 228 -47.24 7.22 4.98
CA THR A 228 -47.96 8.08 5.95
C THR A 228 -46.99 9.13 6.52
N ALA A 229 -47.30 10.41 6.33
CA ALA A 229 -46.69 11.52 7.05
C ALA A 229 -47.60 11.87 8.25
N VAL A 230 -47.03 11.95 9.46
CA VAL A 230 -47.67 12.58 10.62
C VAL A 230 -46.84 13.81 10.98
N GLY A 231 -47.48 14.97 10.92
CA GLY A 231 -46.83 16.28 11.03
C GLY A 231 -46.90 16.92 12.41
N THR A 232 -46.17 18.02 12.53
CA THR A 232 -46.36 19.16 13.44
C THR A 232 -45.46 20.25 12.83
N GLY A 233 -45.83 21.45 12.42
CA GLY A 233 -47.07 22.22 12.42
C GLY A 233 -46.62 23.68 12.45
N GLU A 234 -46.71 24.41 11.33
CA GLU A 234 -46.94 25.87 11.24
C GLU A 234 -46.81 26.32 9.77
N ALA A 235 -47.89 26.91 9.24
CA ALA A 235 -47.93 27.65 7.99
C ALA A 235 -47.73 29.15 8.29
N PRO A 236 -47.35 30.01 7.33
CA PRO A 236 -48.30 30.44 6.30
C PRO A 236 -47.72 30.70 4.89
N ASN A 237 -48.62 30.55 3.90
CA ASN A 237 -48.74 31.25 2.61
C ASN A 237 -47.49 31.59 1.77
N ALA A 238 -47.43 31.08 0.54
CA ALA A 238 -47.90 31.81 -0.65
C ALA A 238 -47.60 31.04 -1.96
N GLU A 239 -48.66 30.91 -2.78
CA GLU A 239 -48.71 30.90 -4.26
C GLU A 239 -47.52 30.39 -5.10
N GLY A 240 -47.79 29.38 -5.93
CA GLY A 240 -46.90 29.06 -7.06
C GLY A 240 -47.20 27.75 -7.79
N LYS A 241 -48.35 27.67 -8.47
CA LYS A 241 -48.63 26.66 -9.50
C LYS A 241 -47.44 26.49 -10.47
N LYS A 242 -47.01 25.25 -10.73
CA LYS A 242 -46.73 24.73 -12.09
C LYS A 242 -46.94 23.21 -12.12
N CYS A 243 -48.17 22.80 -12.42
CA CYS A 243 -48.40 21.59 -13.20
C CYS A 243 -47.83 21.85 -14.60
N SER A 244 -46.67 21.28 -14.89
CA SER A 244 -46.18 21.10 -16.26
C SER A 244 -46.14 19.60 -16.54
N GLU A 245 -47.34 19.05 -16.73
CA GLU A 245 -47.76 18.21 -17.87
C GLU A 245 -46.59 17.59 -18.65
N LYS A 246 -46.24 16.30 -18.52
CA LYS A 246 -46.99 15.07 -18.86
C LYS A 246 -47.83 15.17 -20.14
N LYS A 247 -47.45 14.34 -21.12
CA LYS A 247 -48.12 14.11 -22.41
C LYS A 247 -49.56 13.64 -22.18
N THR A 248 -50.52 14.44 -22.67
CA THR A 248 -51.81 14.09 -23.33
C THR A 248 -52.43 12.72 -22.99
N GLY A 249 -53.71 12.58 -22.63
CA GLY A 249 -54.84 13.50 -22.61
C GLY A 249 -56.13 12.68 -22.54
N SER A 250 -56.64 12.44 -21.33
CA SER A 250 -58.04 12.13 -21.03
C SER A 250 -58.22 12.09 -19.52
N ASP A 251 -59.11 12.95 -19.02
CA ASP A 251 -59.64 13.04 -17.65
C ASP A 251 -58.77 13.67 -16.55
N CYS A 252 -58.56 14.99 -16.70
CA CYS A 252 -58.72 15.89 -15.56
C CYS A 252 -60.17 16.36 -15.53
N LYS A 253 -61.02 15.78 -14.67
CA LYS A 253 -62.20 16.46 -14.15
C LYS A 253 -62.54 16.03 -12.71
N ASP A 254 -62.75 17.09 -11.93
CA ASP A 254 -63.56 17.23 -10.72
C ASP A 254 -62.99 16.86 -9.34
N GLY A 255 -62.79 17.94 -8.57
CA GLY A 255 -62.64 17.97 -7.12
C GLY A 255 -61.21 18.23 -6.67
N CYS A 256 -60.86 19.26 -5.90
CA CYS A 256 -61.61 20.31 -5.20
C CYS A 256 -60.57 21.43 -4.94
N LYS A 257 -60.94 22.67 -5.26
CA LYS A 257 -61.13 23.79 -4.31
C LYS A 257 -59.88 24.23 -3.58
#